data_AF-A0A965AMU6-F1
#
_entry.id   AF-A0A965AMU6-F1
#
_cell.length_a   1.000
_cell.length_b   1.000
_cell.length_c   1.000
_cell.angle_alpha   90.00
_cell.angle_beta   90.00
_cell.angle_gamma   90.00
#
_symmetry.space_group_name_H-M   'P 1'
#
loop_
_entity.id
_entity.type
_entity.pdbx_description
1 polymer ?
#
loop_
_entity_poly.entity_id
_entity_poly.type
_entity_poly.pdbx_seq_one_letter_code
_entity_poly.pdbx_strand_id
1 'polypeptide(L)'
;DTSPTAYERYVDSLLASPHYGERMAIEWLDAARYADSHGYQTDSSRSNWPWRDWVIDAFNRNLSFDQFTIEQLAGDMLPEASRDQIIATGFNRNHRINGEGGIIAEEWRVETVIDRVETTGQTWLGLTVGCARCHDHKYDPLTQREFYSLFALFNNVPESGTVMGLGNRNGGNADPVYRIPDDAQRAKLAKLEQVVADAQAAVAAEEKNIGSFVQEWAAEARVSLDQAAEVWQPFEPLELASAGGASFRRSEDGSWLVEGTNPPQDSYTFESLIPSGTFGGFRLELLPTDGLPGGGFGRGGNGNVVVTRVEAEIDPPGDGKSIPIRFVRADATYSQKSWEAAKVLSGKKGEGWAIDGHNQDITQPRQLALFPEKPVVVPQNARLVVTVRHESQFVHHTSG
;
A
#
# COMPACT_ATOMS: atom_id res chain seq x y z
N ASP A 1 -34.30 58.46 -28.00
CA ASP A 1 -34.09 59.21 -26.74
C ASP A 1 -33.48 60.55 -27.12
N THR A 2 -34.01 61.67 -26.64
CA THR A 2 -33.54 63.04 -26.96
C THR A 2 -32.93 63.74 -25.74
N SER A 3 -32.67 63.00 -24.66
CA SER A 3 -32.00 63.55 -23.47
C SER A 3 -30.55 63.96 -23.79
N PRO A 4 -30.00 64.98 -23.10
CA PRO A 4 -28.62 65.42 -23.31
C PRO A 4 -27.57 64.36 -22.90
N THR A 5 -27.98 63.29 -22.20
CA THR A 5 -27.12 62.15 -21.81
C THR A 5 -27.44 60.86 -22.57
N ALA A 6 -28.16 60.96 -23.70
CA ALA A 6 -28.60 59.79 -24.45
C ALA A 6 -27.43 58.94 -24.98
N TYR A 7 -26.31 59.58 -25.34
CA TYR A 7 -25.12 58.89 -25.81
C TYR A 7 -24.44 58.11 -24.68
N GLU A 8 -24.17 58.76 -23.55
CA GLU A 8 -23.54 58.14 -22.37
C GLU A 8 -24.39 56.98 -21.87
N ARG A 9 -25.71 57.15 -21.76
CA ARG A 9 -26.62 56.07 -21.35
C ARG A 9 -26.63 54.91 -22.34
N TYR A 10 -26.48 55.18 -23.64
CA TYR A 10 -26.38 54.13 -24.64
C TYR A 10 -25.05 53.38 -24.50
N VAL A 11 -23.92 54.09 -24.35
CA VAL A 11 -22.61 53.48 -24.08
C VAL A 11 -22.64 52.63 -22.80
N ASP A 12 -23.15 53.18 -21.70
CA ASP A 12 -23.30 52.45 -20.43
C ASP A 12 -24.15 51.19 -20.60
N SER A 13 -25.24 51.27 -21.40
CA SER A 13 -26.07 50.10 -21.68
C SER A 13 -25.36 49.02 -22.51
N LEU A 14 -24.47 49.42 -23.42
CA LEU A 14 -23.67 48.49 -24.20
C LEU A 14 -22.57 47.85 -23.35
N LEU A 15 -21.92 48.63 -22.48
CA LEU A 15 -20.89 48.13 -21.56
C LEU A 15 -21.47 47.23 -20.48
N ALA A 16 -22.70 47.48 -20.03
CA ALA A 16 -23.41 46.65 -19.06
C ALA A 16 -24.04 45.38 -19.68
N SER A 17 -24.02 45.24 -21.00
CA SER A 17 -24.57 44.08 -21.69
C SER A 17 -23.66 42.86 -21.49
N PRO A 18 -24.19 41.65 -21.23
CA PRO A 18 -23.37 40.44 -21.13
C PRO A 18 -22.60 40.12 -22.43
N HIS A 19 -23.08 40.63 -23.57
CA HIS A 19 -22.42 40.50 -24.88
C HIS A 19 -21.12 41.33 -24.99
N TYR A 20 -20.88 42.28 -24.08
CA TYR A 20 -19.63 43.02 -24.01
C TYR A 20 -18.44 42.07 -23.79
N GLY A 21 -18.52 41.21 -22.77
CA GLY A 21 -17.49 40.23 -22.46
C GLY A 21 -17.27 39.23 -23.58
N GLU A 22 -18.35 38.77 -24.24
CA GLU A 22 -18.25 37.89 -25.41
C GLU A 22 -17.45 38.54 -26.54
N ARG A 23 -17.71 39.82 -26.84
CA ARG A 23 -17.02 40.54 -27.90
C ARG A 23 -15.55 40.82 -27.56
N MET A 24 -15.27 41.19 -26.31
CA MET A 24 -13.92 41.50 -25.85
C MET A 24 -13.05 40.24 -25.72
N ALA A 25 -13.64 39.12 -25.29
CA ALA A 25 -12.92 37.88 -25.11
C ALA A 25 -12.34 37.34 -26.42
N ILE A 26 -12.98 37.53 -27.58
CA ILE A 26 -12.53 36.96 -28.86
C ILE A 26 -11.04 37.21 -29.13
N GLU A 27 -10.57 38.45 -28.96
CA GLU A 27 -9.18 38.81 -29.22
C GLU A 27 -8.23 38.19 -28.17
N TRP A 28 -8.70 38.07 -26.93
CA TRP A 28 -7.94 37.39 -25.86
C TRP A 28 -7.86 35.88 -26.09
N LEU A 29 -8.95 35.25 -26.55
CA LEU A 29 -8.97 33.82 -26.84
C LEU A 29 -7.95 33.47 -27.93
N ASP A 30 -7.78 34.33 -28.92
CA ASP A 30 -6.76 34.16 -29.98
C ASP A 30 -5.33 34.31 -29.41
N ALA A 31 -5.07 35.37 -28.64
CA ALA A 31 -3.78 35.57 -27.98
C ALA A 31 -3.41 34.40 -27.04
N ALA A 32 -4.41 33.84 -26.35
CA ALA A 32 -4.25 32.68 -25.49
C ALA A 32 -4.29 31.34 -26.23
N ARG A 33 -4.49 31.34 -27.55
CA ARG A 33 -4.52 30.16 -28.43
C ARG A 33 -5.56 29.13 -28.02
N TYR A 34 -6.71 29.63 -27.56
CA TYR A 34 -7.85 28.81 -27.24
C TYR A 34 -8.37 28.11 -28.50
N ALA A 35 -8.63 26.81 -28.37
CA ALA A 35 -9.25 26.00 -29.41
C ALA A 35 -9.99 24.83 -28.76
N ASP A 36 -11.06 24.38 -29.39
CA ASP A 36 -11.80 23.19 -28.95
C ASP A 36 -11.16 21.86 -29.43
N SER A 37 -9.96 21.94 -30.03
CA SER A 37 -9.12 20.80 -30.43
C SER A 37 -7.67 20.96 -29.96
N HIS A 38 -6.90 19.87 -30.05
CA HIS A 38 -5.49 19.86 -29.62
C HIS A 38 -4.52 20.58 -30.57
N GLY A 39 -4.93 20.90 -31.79
CA GLY A 39 -4.17 21.73 -32.73
C GLY A 39 -2.93 21.06 -33.34
N TYR A 40 -2.84 19.71 -33.32
CA TYR A 40 -1.70 18.99 -33.87
C TYR A 40 -2.03 17.57 -34.36
N GLN A 41 -1.52 17.20 -35.54
CA GLN A 41 -1.59 15.88 -36.21
C GLN A 41 -2.95 15.14 -36.14
N THR A 42 -3.27 14.53 -35.01
CA THR A 42 -4.55 13.84 -34.78
C THR A 42 -5.68 14.87 -34.60
N ASP A 43 -5.34 16.01 -34.01
CA ASP A 43 -6.22 17.17 -33.78
C ASP A 43 -7.59 16.79 -33.20
N SER A 44 -7.58 15.85 -32.24
CA SER A 44 -8.80 15.45 -31.55
C SER A 44 -9.33 16.55 -30.66
N SER A 45 -10.62 16.47 -30.35
CA SER A 45 -11.31 17.47 -29.54
C SER A 45 -10.80 17.47 -28.09
N ARG A 46 -10.80 18.66 -27.49
CA ARG A 46 -10.54 18.87 -26.06
C ARG A 46 -11.68 19.68 -25.45
N SER A 47 -11.85 19.60 -24.14
CA SER A 47 -12.87 20.36 -23.40
C SER A 47 -12.19 21.32 -22.42
N ASN A 48 -12.06 22.58 -22.81
CA ASN A 48 -11.54 23.67 -21.97
C ASN A 48 -12.47 24.90 -21.93
N TRP A 49 -13.72 24.76 -22.39
CA TRP A 49 -14.73 25.82 -22.40
C TRP A 49 -14.94 26.56 -21.07
N PRO A 50 -14.76 25.96 -19.86
CA PRO A 50 -14.90 26.72 -18.62
C PRO A 50 -13.87 27.85 -18.48
N TRP A 51 -12.68 27.70 -19.08
CA TRP A 51 -11.69 28.77 -19.12
C TRP A 51 -12.16 29.91 -20.04
N ARG A 52 -12.76 29.61 -21.20
CA ARG A 52 -13.34 30.62 -22.10
C ARG A 52 -14.44 31.40 -21.40
N ASP A 53 -15.34 30.70 -20.72
CA ASP A 53 -16.44 31.32 -19.99
C ASP A 53 -15.91 32.18 -18.84
N TRP A 54 -14.86 31.73 -18.14
CA TRP A 54 -14.17 32.55 -17.15
C TRP A 54 -13.59 33.85 -17.75
N VAL A 55 -13.00 33.82 -18.94
CA VAL A 55 -12.48 35.03 -19.62
C VAL A 55 -13.62 36.00 -19.93
N ILE A 56 -14.74 35.50 -20.48
CA ILE A 56 -15.93 36.31 -20.78
C ILE A 56 -16.45 36.98 -19.50
N ASP A 57 -16.57 36.21 -18.42
CA ASP A 57 -17.04 36.69 -17.12
C ASP A 57 -16.04 37.65 -16.46
N ALA A 58 -14.73 37.49 -16.68
CA ALA A 58 -13.72 38.42 -16.19
C ALA A 58 -13.88 39.80 -16.85
N PHE A 59 -14.13 39.87 -18.16
CA PHE A 59 -14.45 41.14 -18.84
C PHE A 59 -15.77 41.73 -18.35
N ASN A 60 -16.83 40.93 -18.23
CA ASN A 60 -18.15 41.40 -17.79
C ASN A 60 -18.14 41.92 -16.34
N ARG A 61 -17.31 41.33 -15.46
CA ARG A 61 -17.12 41.82 -14.08
C ARG A 61 -16.11 42.95 -13.97
N ASN A 62 -15.52 43.37 -15.09
CA ASN A 62 -14.45 44.38 -15.15
C ASN A 62 -13.30 44.06 -14.16
N LEU A 63 -12.82 42.81 -14.20
CA LEU A 63 -11.70 42.37 -13.37
C LEU A 63 -10.47 43.22 -13.68
N SER A 64 -9.75 43.66 -12.65
CA SER A 64 -8.54 44.45 -12.85
C SER A 64 -7.51 43.64 -13.65
N PHE A 65 -6.78 44.31 -14.55
CA PHE A 65 -5.78 43.64 -15.38
C PHE A 65 -4.69 42.95 -14.54
N ASP A 66 -4.33 43.52 -13.38
CA ASP A 66 -3.40 42.92 -12.42
C ASP A 66 -3.91 41.58 -11.91
N GLN A 67 -5.17 41.51 -11.45
CA GLN A 67 -5.76 40.27 -10.95
C GLN A 67 -5.98 39.27 -12.09
N PHE A 68 -6.46 39.73 -13.24
CA PHE A 68 -6.62 38.91 -14.45
C PHE A 68 -5.32 38.25 -14.89
N THR A 69 -4.19 38.96 -14.75
CA THR A 69 -2.85 38.45 -15.03
C THR A 69 -2.43 37.40 -14.00
N ILE A 70 -2.59 37.68 -12.71
CA ILE A 70 -2.22 36.75 -11.64
C ILE A 70 -3.00 35.44 -11.76
N GLU A 71 -4.32 35.51 -11.94
CA GLU A 71 -5.18 34.31 -11.98
C GLU A 71 -4.87 33.42 -13.19
N GLN A 72 -4.53 34.01 -14.35
CA GLN A 72 -4.17 33.22 -15.54
C GLN A 72 -2.77 32.62 -15.49
N LEU A 73 -1.79 33.33 -14.92
CA LEU A 73 -0.42 32.83 -14.88
C LEU A 73 -0.15 31.89 -13.70
N ALA A 74 -0.80 32.11 -12.55
CA ALA A 74 -0.50 31.41 -11.30
C ALA A 74 -1.69 31.33 -10.32
N GLY A 75 -2.93 31.34 -10.81
CA GLY A 75 -4.14 31.29 -9.97
C GLY A 75 -4.25 30.03 -9.10
N ASP A 76 -3.78 28.88 -9.59
CA ASP A 76 -3.70 27.62 -8.84
C ASP A 76 -2.65 27.64 -7.70
N MET A 77 -1.69 28.56 -7.76
CA MET A 77 -0.65 28.77 -6.74
C MET A 77 -1.06 29.78 -5.66
N LEU A 78 -2.24 30.38 -5.76
CA LEU A 78 -2.74 31.29 -4.73
C LEU A 78 -3.08 30.52 -3.44
N PRO A 79 -2.88 31.14 -2.26
CA PRO A 79 -3.35 30.56 -1.00
C PRO A 79 -4.86 30.32 -1.08
N GLU A 80 -5.29 29.10 -0.77
CA GLU A 80 -6.71 28.71 -0.81
C GLU A 80 -7.38 29.03 -2.16
N ALA A 81 -6.66 28.79 -3.26
CA ALA A 81 -7.12 29.07 -4.61
C ALA A 81 -8.58 28.63 -4.85
N SER A 82 -9.42 29.60 -5.20
CA SER A 82 -10.80 29.33 -5.56
C SER A 82 -10.88 28.54 -6.87
N ARG A 83 -12.03 27.90 -7.10
CA ARG A 83 -12.28 27.17 -8.35
C ARG A 83 -12.04 28.04 -9.58
N ASP A 84 -12.52 29.28 -9.56
CA ASP A 84 -12.43 30.19 -10.70
C ASP A 84 -10.97 30.59 -10.96
N GLN A 85 -10.15 30.72 -9.92
CA GLN A 85 -8.70 30.97 -10.04
C GLN A 85 -7.95 29.76 -10.62
N ILE A 86 -8.31 28.55 -10.20
CA ILE A 86 -7.77 27.31 -10.78
C ILE A 86 -8.17 27.20 -12.26
N ILE A 87 -9.43 27.51 -12.59
CA ILE A 87 -9.92 27.52 -13.97
C ILE A 87 -9.14 28.53 -14.80
N ALA A 88 -8.94 29.75 -14.30
CA ALA A 88 -8.21 30.82 -14.97
C ALA A 88 -6.78 30.40 -15.36
N THR A 89 -6.09 29.64 -14.50
CA THR A 89 -4.74 29.13 -14.77
C THR A 89 -4.68 28.17 -15.96
N GLY A 90 -5.85 27.70 -16.43
CA GLY A 90 -6.02 26.97 -17.69
C GLY A 90 -5.43 27.67 -18.91
N PHE A 91 -5.12 28.98 -18.85
CA PHE A 91 -4.32 29.69 -19.85
C PHE A 91 -3.04 28.92 -20.21
N ASN A 92 -2.33 28.42 -19.18
CA ASN A 92 -1.12 27.62 -19.34
C ASN A 92 -1.35 26.25 -20.00
N ARG A 93 -2.59 25.85 -20.27
CA ARG A 93 -2.95 24.55 -20.86
C ARG A 93 -3.60 24.69 -22.24
N ASN A 94 -3.67 25.91 -22.79
CA ASN A 94 -4.20 26.15 -24.13
C ASN A 94 -3.21 25.78 -25.24
N HIS A 95 -1.94 25.50 -24.91
CA HIS A 95 -0.93 25.01 -25.85
C HIS A 95 -1.39 23.81 -26.67
N ARG A 96 -0.72 23.60 -27.80
CA ARG A 96 -0.94 22.42 -28.64
C ARG A 96 -0.52 21.16 -27.89
N ILE A 97 -1.20 20.06 -28.18
CA ILE A 97 -0.88 18.75 -27.61
C ILE A 97 -0.76 17.77 -28.76
N ASN A 98 0.27 16.92 -28.72
CA ASN A 98 0.48 15.90 -29.74
C ASN A 98 0.09 14.51 -29.20
N GLY A 99 -0.59 13.73 -30.04
CA GLY A 99 -0.98 12.34 -29.78
C GLY A 99 -0.52 11.37 -30.88
N GLU A 100 0.39 11.81 -31.75
CA GLU A 100 0.93 11.00 -32.84
C GLU A 100 1.56 9.68 -32.34
N GLY A 101 1.37 8.61 -33.10
CA GLY A 101 2.02 7.33 -32.82
C GLY A 101 3.53 7.42 -33.02
N GLY A 102 4.32 7.05 -32.01
CA GLY A 102 5.79 7.11 -32.06
C GLY A 102 6.39 8.41 -31.51
N ILE A 103 5.56 9.30 -30.98
CA ILE A 103 5.96 10.52 -30.28
C ILE A 103 6.93 10.27 -29.13
N ILE A 104 7.93 11.15 -28.99
CA ILE A 104 8.80 11.20 -27.81
C ILE A 104 8.14 12.14 -26.80
N ALA A 105 7.59 11.58 -25.72
CA ALA A 105 6.83 12.35 -24.74
C ALA A 105 7.64 13.49 -24.11
N GLU A 106 8.92 13.25 -23.79
CA GLU A 106 9.78 14.27 -23.19
C GLU A 106 10.07 15.45 -24.14
N GLU A 107 10.22 15.19 -25.44
CA GLU A 107 10.38 16.25 -26.44
C GLU A 107 9.16 17.17 -26.44
N TRP A 108 7.96 16.61 -26.48
CA TRP A 108 6.72 17.38 -26.49
C TRP A 108 6.39 18.05 -25.17
N ARG A 109 6.81 17.48 -24.04
CA ARG A 109 6.75 18.14 -22.73
C ARG A 109 7.62 19.39 -22.73
N VAL A 110 8.84 19.32 -23.28
CA VAL A 110 9.73 20.48 -23.42
C VAL A 110 9.14 21.53 -24.38
N GLU A 111 8.61 21.13 -25.54
CA GLU A 111 7.94 22.04 -26.47
C GLU A 111 6.74 22.74 -25.83
N THR A 112 5.96 22.02 -25.02
CA THR A 112 4.83 22.58 -24.27
C THR A 112 5.26 23.68 -23.31
N VAL A 113 6.37 23.50 -22.59
CA VAL A 113 6.89 24.53 -21.69
C VAL A 113 7.45 25.73 -22.45
N ILE A 114 8.17 25.49 -23.56
CA ILE A 114 8.63 26.56 -24.46
C ILE A 114 7.46 27.39 -24.98
N ASP A 115 6.40 26.72 -25.38
CA ASP A 115 5.19 27.34 -25.89
C ASP A 115 4.53 28.27 -24.84
N ARG A 116 4.53 27.91 -23.55
CA ARG A 116 4.09 28.81 -22.46
C ARG A 116 4.96 30.05 -22.35
N VAL A 117 6.28 29.89 -22.43
CA VAL A 117 7.24 30.99 -22.39
C VAL A 117 7.00 31.96 -23.55
N GLU A 118 6.87 31.42 -24.76
CA GLU A 118 6.64 32.20 -25.98
C GLU A 118 5.32 32.95 -25.91
N THR A 119 4.25 32.27 -25.51
CA THR A 119 2.91 32.86 -25.45
C THR A 119 2.82 33.94 -24.38
N THR A 120 3.42 33.71 -23.21
CA THR A 120 3.46 34.73 -22.16
C THR A 120 4.24 35.95 -22.61
N GLY A 121 5.39 35.75 -23.25
CA GLY A 121 6.22 36.83 -23.79
C GLY A 121 5.49 37.65 -24.85
N GLN A 122 4.78 37.01 -25.77
CA GLN A 122 4.02 37.68 -26.82
C GLN A 122 2.78 38.39 -26.26
N THR A 123 2.03 37.74 -25.38
CA THR A 123 0.71 38.23 -24.92
C THR A 123 0.82 39.34 -23.87
N TRP A 124 1.74 39.23 -22.89
CA TRP A 124 1.88 40.25 -21.84
C TRP A 124 2.99 41.26 -22.10
N LEU A 125 4.11 40.82 -22.69
CA LEU A 125 5.27 41.69 -22.86
C LEU A 125 5.35 42.32 -24.25
N GLY A 126 4.62 41.77 -25.23
CA GLY A 126 4.75 42.18 -26.63
C GLY A 126 6.12 41.85 -27.22
N LEU A 127 6.83 40.86 -26.66
CA LEU A 127 8.20 40.51 -27.02
C LEU A 127 8.26 39.15 -27.72
N THR A 128 9.15 39.02 -28.70
CA THR A 128 9.46 37.76 -29.38
C THR A 128 10.47 36.91 -28.60
N VAL A 129 10.14 36.60 -27.34
CA VAL A 129 11.01 35.86 -26.41
C VAL A 129 11.50 34.53 -27.01
N GLY A 130 10.71 33.87 -27.86
CA GLY A 130 11.07 32.63 -28.55
C GLY A 130 12.34 32.70 -29.39
N CYS A 131 12.75 33.86 -29.91
CA CYS A 131 14.03 33.98 -30.62
C CYS A 131 15.23 33.68 -29.69
N ALA A 132 15.07 33.94 -28.38
CA ALA A 132 16.11 33.68 -27.39
C ALA A 132 16.32 32.18 -27.09
N ARG A 133 15.48 31.29 -27.63
CA ARG A 133 15.57 29.83 -27.43
C ARG A 133 16.92 29.25 -27.88
N CYS A 134 17.41 29.69 -29.04
CA CYS A 134 18.57 29.10 -29.70
C CYS A 134 19.84 29.98 -29.63
N HIS A 135 19.68 31.29 -29.45
CA HIS A 135 20.76 32.28 -29.38
C HIS A 135 20.26 33.51 -28.61
N ASP A 136 21.13 34.44 -28.21
CA ASP A 136 20.67 35.70 -27.63
C ASP A 136 19.78 36.48 -28.61
N HIS A 137 18.71 37.09 -28.12
CA HIS A 137 17.74 37.77 -28.95
C HIS A 137 18.40 38.86 -29.81
N LYS A 138 17.99 38.96 -31.10
CA LYS A 138 18.70 39.77 -32.10
C LYS A 138 18.61 41.29 -31.84
N TYR A 139 17.47 41.75 -31.35
CA TYR A 139 17.16 43.17 -31.21
C TYR A 139 16.96 43.58 -29.74
N ASP A 140 16.12 42.85 -29.01
CA ASP A 140 15.90 43.06 -27.58
C ASP A 140 17.05 42.52 -26.70
N PRO A 141 17.32 43.13 -25.53
CA PRO A 141 18.36 42.72 -24.60
C PRO A 141 17.93 41.49 -23.78
N LEU A 142 17.60 40.40 -24.46
CA LEU A 142 17.22 39.12 -23.86
C LEU A 142 18.26 38.06 -24.24
N THR A 143 18.94 37.52 -23.24
CA THR A 143 19.90 36.43 -23.44
C THR A 143 19.20 35.07 -23.51
N GLN A 144 19.86 34.09 -24.13
CA GLN A 144 19.41 32.71 -24.09
C GLN A 144 19.30 32.19 -22.65
N ARG A 145 20.20 32.63 -21.76
CA ARG A 145 20.16 32.27 -20.34
C ARG A 145 18.86 32.72 -19.68
N GLU A 146 18.39 33.93 -19.99
CA GLU A 146 17.13 34.45 -19.44
C GLU A 146 15.93 33.69 -19.99
N PHE A 147 15.96 33.28 -21.27
CA PHE A 147 14.93 32.40 -21.84
C PHE A 147 14.77 31.11 -21.02
N TYR A 148 15.87 30.40 -20.76
CA TYR A 148 15.82 29.16 -19.97
C TYR A 148 15.57 29.41 -18.47
N SER A 149 15.82 30.62 -17.98
CA SER A 149 15.43 31.01 -16.61
C SER A 149 13.92 31.20 -16.50
N LEU A 150 13.28 31.79 -17.51
CA LEU A 150 11.82 31.89 -17.60
C LEU A 150 11.18 30.52 -17.84
N PHE A 151 11.79 29.68 -18.70
CA PHE A 151 11.39 28.28 -18.90
C PHE A 151 11.28 27.53 -17.57
N ALA A 152 12.25 27.72 -16.66
CA ALA A 152 12.24 27.05 -15.37
C ALA A 152 11.01 27.39 -14.51
N LEU A 153 10.43 28.59 -14.66
CA LEU A 153 9.21 28.99 -13.93
C LEU A 153 7.96 28.21 -14.40
N PHE A 154 7.88 27.89 -15.69
CA PHE A 154 6.77 27.15 -16.29
C PHE A 154 6.98 25.62 -16.29
N ASN A 155 8.19 25.17 -15.96
CA ASN A 155 8.57 23.76 -15.96
C ASN A 155 8.26 23.05 -14.62
N ASN A 156 7.05 23.25 -14.10
CA ASN A 156 6.61 22.71 -12.80
C ASN A 156 5.25 22.00 -12.87
N VAL A 157 4.66 21.86 -14.06
CA VAL A 157 3.40 21.15 -14.28
C VAL A 157 3.69 19.65 -14.45
N PRO A 158 3.04 18.74 -13.69
CA PRO A 158 3.23 17.30 -13.80
C PRO A 158 2.47 16.73 -15.00
N GLU A 159 2.84 17.15 -16.21
CA GLU A 159 2.27 16.70 -17.46
C GLU A 159 3.25 15.84 -18.28
N SER A 160 2.70 14.99 -19.14
CA SER A 160 3.48 14.16 -20.07
C SER A 160 3.80 14.84 -21.40
N GLY A 161 3.23 16.02 -21.66
CA GLY A 161 3.31 16.71 -22.96
C GLY A 161 2.51 16.05 -24.10
N THR A 162 1.77 14.97 -23.82
CA THR A 162 1.13 14.16 -24.86
C THR A 162 -0.26 13.69 -24.45
N VAL A 163 -1.11 13.37 -25.43
CA VAL A 163 -2.38 12.68 -25.22
C VAL A 163 -2.33 11.31 -25.90
N MET A 164 -2.60 10.25 -25.15
CA MET A 164 -2.44 8.87 -25.64
C MET A 164 -3.72 8.04 -25.45
N GLY A 165 -3.80 6.92 -26.15
CA GLY A 165 -4.89 5.95 -26.00
C GLY A 165 -6.24 6.47 -26.47
N LEU A 166 -7.31 6.12 -25.74
CA LEU A 166 -8.69 6.48 -26.11
C LEU A 166 -8.93 7.99 -26.06
N GLY A 167 -8.27 8.72 -25.16
CA GLY A 167 -8.38 10.18 -25.07
C GLY A 167 -7.89 10.87 -26.34
N ASN A 168 -6.85 10.34 -26.99
CA ASN A 168 -6.38 10.87 -28.27
C ASN A 168 -7.35 10.55 -29.43
N ARG A 169 -7.98 9.37 -29.43
CA ARG A 169 -8.81 8.92 -30.56
C ARG A 169 -10.25 9.45 -30.52
N ASN A 170 -10.82 9.55 -29.33
CA ASN A 170 -12.25 9.86 -29.15
C ASN A 170 -12.48 11.30 -28.65
N GLY A 171 -11.41 12.08 -28.51
CA GLY A 171 -11.43 13.38 -27.83
C GLY A 171 -11.24 13.23 -26.31
N GLY A 172 -10.50 14.16 -25.73
CA GLY A 172 -10.11 14.12 -24.32
C GLY A 172 -9.19 15.28 -23.94
N ASN A 173 -8.82 15.35 -22.67
CA ASN A 173 -7.83 16.32 -22.19
C ASN A 173 -6.56 15.58 -21.76
N ALA A 174 -5.40 16.21 -21.93
CA ALA A 174 -4.15 15.71 -21.38
C ALA A 174 -4.06 16.02 -19.88
N ASP A 175 -3.52 15.09 -19.11
CA ASP A 175 -3.28 15.27 -17.68
C ASP A 175 -2.27 16.41 -17.42
N PRO A 176 -2.38 17.12 -16.28
CA PRO A 176 -3.41 16.96 -15.25
C PRO A 176 -4.76 17.55 -15.67
N VAL A 177 -5.86 16.91 -15.25
CA VAL A 177 -7.23 17.39 -15.48
C VAL A 177 -7.90 17.81 -14.16
N TYR A 178 -8.58 18.96 -14.19
CA TYR A 178 -9.41 19.42 -13.07
C TYR A 178 -10.88 19.15 -13.38
N ARG A 179 -11.57 18.40 -12.51
CA ARG A 179 -12.98 18.08 -12.69
C ARG A 179 -13.82 19.24 -12.17
N ILE A 180 -14.68 19.78 -13.03
CA ILE A 180 -15.55 20.90 -12.71
C ILE A 180 -16.97 20.35 -12.55
N PRO A 181 -17.42 20.09 -11.30
CA PRO A 181 -18.78 19.62 -11.07
C PRO A 181 -19.80 20.74 -11.30
N ASP A 182 -20.91 20.39 -11.94
CA ASP A 182 -22.09 21.25 -12.01
C ASP A 182 -22.71 21.44 -10.60
N ASP A 183 -23.66 22.37 -10.49
CA ASP A 183 -24.27 22.75 -9.21
C ASP A 183 -24.96 21.57 -8.50
N ALA A 184 -25.61 20.68 -9.27
CA ALA A 184 -26.27 19.51 -8.72
C ALA A 184 -25.25 18.46 -8.26
N GLN A 185 -24.18 18.27 -9.02
CA GLN A 185 -23.06 17.41 -8.66
C GLN A 185 -22.35 17.94 -7.41
N ARG A 186 -22.17 19.25 -7.26
CA ARG A 186 -21.59 19.84 -6.04
C ARG A 186 -22.45 19.58 -4.81
N ALA A 187 -23.76 19.82 -4.90
CA ALA A 187 -24.67 19.53 -3.80
C ALA A 187 -24.63 18.03 -3.41
N LYS A 188 -24.52 17.15 -4.41
CA LYS A 188 -24.36 15.71 -4.18
C LYS A 188 -23.02 15.35 -3.55
N LEU A 189 -21.91 15.94 -4.00
CA LEU A 189 -20.57 15.72 -3.45
C LEU A 189 -20.52 16.15 -1.98
N ALA A 190 -20.99 17.35 -1.65
CA ALA A 190 -21.02 17.82 -0.27
C ALA A 190 -21.81 16.88 0.66
N LYS A 191 -22.94 16.35 0.17
CA LYS A 191 -23.72 15.34 0.93
C LYS A 191 -22.92 14.04 1.14
N LEU A 192 -22.23 13.55 0.11
CA LEU A 192 -21.45 12.32 0.20
C LEU A 192 -20.22 12.50 1.10
N GLU A 193 -19.55 13.65 1.05
CA GLU A 193 -18.45 14.00 1.93
C GLU A 193 -18.89 14.00 3.40
N GLN A 194 -20.07 14.54 3.69
CA GLN A 194 -20.64 14.47 5.05
C GLN A 194 -20.88 13.02 5.49
N VAL A 195 -21.45 12.18 4.62
CA VAL A 195 -21.67 10.75 4.94
C VAL A 195 -20.35 10.04 5.25
N VAL A 196 -19.29 10.32 4.49
CA VAL A 196 -17.96 9.75 4.73
C VAL A 196 -17.39 10.23 6.06
N ALA A 197 -17.49 11.54 6.34
CA ALA A 197 -17.01 12.10 7.60
C ALA A 197 -17.74 11.50 8.81
N ASP A 198 -19.06 11.34 8.72
CA ASP A 198 -19.88 10.72 9.78
C ASP A 198 -19.48 9.25 10.00
N ALA A 199 -19.26 8.49 8.92
CA ALA A 199 -18.83 7.10 9.00
C ALA A 199 -17.43 6.96 9.61
N GLN A 200 -16.49 7.84 9.22
CA GLN A 200 -15.14 7.87 9.81
C GLN A 200 -15.19 8.22 11.30
N ALA A 201 -16.02 9.18 11.69
CA ALA A 201 -16.22 9.53 13.09
C ALA A 201 -16.81 8.35 13.88
N ALA A 202 -17.75 7.60 13.31
CA ALA A 202 -18.31 6.40 13.92
C ALA A 202 -17.26 5.30 14.13
N VAL A 203 -16.43 5.01 13.13
CA VAL A 203 -15.31 4.06 13.26
C VAL A 203 -14.35 4.49 14.36
N ALA A 204 -13.93 5.76 14.37
CA ALA A 204 -13.02 6.28 15.39
C ALA A 204 -13.63 6.28 16.81
N ALA A 205 -14.96 6.32 16.92
CA ALA A 205 -15.65 6.15 18.19
C ALA A 205 -15.60 4.70 18.66
N GLU A 206 -15.87 3.73 17.77
CA GLU A 206 -15.83 2.31 18.10
C GLU A 206 -14.43 1.78 18.40
N GLU A 207 -13.39 2.31 17.73
CA GLU A 207 -11.99 1.97 18.04
C GLU A 207 -11.62 2.26 19.50
N LYS A 208 -12.23 3.26 20.13
CA LYS A 208 -12.02 3.57 21.56
C LYS A 208 -12.64 2.51 22.48
N ASN A 209 -13.64 1.78 21.99
CA ASN A 209 -14.36 0.75 22.74
C ASN A 209 -13.77 -0.67 22.52
N ILE A 210 -12.74 -0.82 21.69
CA ILE A 210 -12.18 -2.14 21.37
C ILE A 210 -11.65 -2.86 22.62
N GLY A 211 -11.09 -2.12 23.58
CA GLY A 211 -10.56 -2.68 24.81
C GLY A 211 -11.63 -3.34 25.67
N SER A 212 -12.77 -2.67 25.88
CA SER A 212 -13.90 -3.23 26.63
C SER A 212 -14.52 -4.42 25.89
N PHE A 213 -14.69 -4.31 24.57
CA PHE A 213 -15.20 -5.41 23.76
C PHE A 213 -14.33 -6.67 23.85
N VAL A 214 -13.00 -6.52 23.75
CA VAL A 214 -12.07 -7.65 23.89
C VAL A 214 -12.12 -8.23 25.30
N GLN A 215 -12.25 -7.40 26.34
CA GLN A 215 -12.38 -7.90 27.72
C GLN A 215 -13.66 -8.71 27.93
N GLU A 216 -14.80 -8.22 27.44
CA GLU A 216 -16.10 -8.91 27.52
C GLU A 216 -16.04 -10.24 26.76
N TRP A 217 -15.58 -10.22 25.51
CA TRP A 217 -15.38 -11.42 24.70
C TRP A 217 -14.43 -12.42 25.37
N ALA A 218 -13.31 -11.97 25.93
CA ALA A 218 -12.35 -12.84 26.58
C ALA A 218 -12.92 -13.49 27.86
N ALA A 219 -13.76 -12.78 28.60
CA ALA A 219 -14.44 -13.33 29.78
C ALA A 219 -15.41 -14.45 29.38
N GLU A 220 -16.21 -14.26 28.33
CA GLU A 220 -17.12 -15.29 27.79
C GLU A 220 -16.35 -16.50 27.24
N ALA A 221 -15.26 -16.24 26.53
CA ALA A 221 -14.40 -17.29 25.98
C ALA A 221 -13.77 -18.15 27.10
N ARG A 222 -13.32 -17.54 28.21
CA ARG A 222 -12.75 -18.27 29.35
C ARG A 222 -13.74 -19.23 30.00
N VAL A 223 -14.99 -18.81 30.23
CA VAL A 223 -16.02 -19.70 30.78
C VAL A 223 -16.22 -20.94 29.90
N SER A 224 -16.18 -20.76 28.58
CA SER A 224 -16.30 -21.86 27.63
C SER A 224 -15.08 -22.78 27.63
N LEU A 225 -13.87 -22.21 27.79
CA LEU A 225 -12.62 -22.97 27.83
C LEU A 225 -12.45 -23.74 29.15
N ASP A 226 -12.85 -23.17 30.30
CA ASP A 226 -12.74 -23.82 31.62
C ASP A 226 -13.65 -25.06 31.75
N GLN A 227 -14.72 -25.12 30.94
CA GLN A 227 -15.61 -26.30 30.87
C GLN A 227 -15.10 -27.35 29.89
N ALA A 228 -14.05 -27.07 29.11
CA ALA A 228 -13.48 -28.04 28.19
C ALA A 228 -12.69 -29.10 28.97
N ALA A 229 -12.96 -30.37 28.70
CA ALA A 229 -12.18 -31.46 29.30
C ALA A 229 -10.70 -31.34 28.92
N GLU A 230 -9.79 -31.68 29.83
CA GLU A 230 -8.37 -31.76 29.51
C GLU A 230 -8.14 -32.89 28.49
N VAL A 231 -7.90 -32.50 27.23
CA VAL A 231 -7.78 -33.42 26.09
C VAL A 231 -6.36 -33.90 25.84
N TRP A 232 -5.37 -33.31 26.51
CA TRP A 232 -3.96 -33.67 26.36
C TRP A 232 -3.56 -34.68 27.44
N GLN A 233 -2.91 -35.77 27.03
CA GLN A 233 -2.37 -36.76 27.95
C GLN A 233 -0.84 -36.70 27.89
N PRO A 234 -0.13 -36.74 29.04
CA PRO A 234 1.32 -36.80 29.06
C PRO A 234 1.83 -38.00 28.25
N PHE A 235 2.87 -37.76 27.45
CA PHE A 235 3.52 -38.79 26.65
C PHE A 235 4.80 -39.24 27.35
N GLU A 236 4.79 -40.42 27.96
CA GLU A 236 5.96 -40.97 28.66
C GLU A 236 6.71 -41.94 27.74
N PRO A 237 7.85 -41.55 27.13
CA PRO A 237 8.56 -42.40 26.18
C PRO A 237 9.18 -43.63 26.85
N LEU A 238 8.99 -44.80 26.25
CA LEU A 238 9.69 -46.04 26.59
C LEU A 238 11.08 -46.08 25.96
N GLU A 239 11.21 -45.53 24.75
CA GLU A 239 12.47 -45.43 24.03
C GLU A 239 12.66 -43.99 23.52
N LEU A 240 13.92 -43.52 23.62
CA LEU A 240 14.37 -42.19 23.24
C LEU A 240 15.67 -42.33 22.47
N ALA A 241 15.71 -41.78 21.26
CA ALA A 241 16.89 -41.84 20.42
C ALA A 241 17.19 -40.49 19.76
N SER A 242 18.48 -40.19 19.61
CA SER A 242 18.98 -39.05 18.83
C SER A 242 19.80 -39.60 17.67
N ALA A 243 19.49 -39.16 16.45
CA ALA A 243 20.25 -39.52 15.25
C ALA A 243 21.69 -38.99 15.30
N GLY A 244 21.92 -37.85 15.96
CA GLY A 244 23.23 -37.23 16.13
C GLY A 244 23.95 -37.57 17.45
N GLY A 245 23.41 -38.51 18.24
CA GLY A 245 24.07 -39.05 19.44
C GLY A 245 23.98 -38.19 20.70
N ALA A 246 22.99 -37.30 20.79
CA ALA A 246 22.63 -36.64 22.03
C ALA A 246 22.06 -37.63 23.06
N SER A 247 22.19 -37.32 24.35
CA SER A 247 21.64 -38.12 25.45
C SER A 247 20.46 -37.42 26.10
N PHE A 248 19.56 -38.20 26.73
CA PHE A 248 18.36 -37.68 27.38
C PHE A 248 18.39 -38.01 28.87
N ARG A 249 18.14 -37.00 29.70
CA ARG A 249 18.01 -37.16 31.16
C ARG A 249 16.61 -36.77 31.59
N ARG A 250 15.95 -37.69 32.30
CA ARG A 250 14.63 -37.45 32.87
C ARG A 250 14.74 -36.55 34.11
N SER A 251 13.91 -35.52 34.16
CA SER A 251 13.75 -34.60 35.30
C SER A 251 12.69 -35.11 36.28
N GLU A 252 12.65 -34.53 37.49
CA GLU A 252 11.68 -34.91 38.53
C GLU A 252 10.23 -34.58 38.14
N ASP A 253 10.03 -33.54 37.33
CA ASP A 253 8.72 -33.11 36.81
C ASP A 253 8.22 -33.94 35.62
N GLY A 254 8.99 -34.95 35.20
CA GLY A 254 8.67 -35.81 34.05
C GLY A 254 9.12 -35.24 32.69
N SER A 255 9.71 -34.05 32.64
CA SER A 255 10.34 -33.53 31.44
C SER A 255 11.65 -34.25 31.12
N TRP A 256 12.14 -34.08 29.90
CA TRP A 256 13.40 -34.67 29.43
C TRP A 256 14.34 -33.57 28.97
N LEU A 257 15.53 -33.51 29.58
CA LEU A 257 16.60 -32.63 29.17
C LEU A 257 17.50 -33.34 28.16
N VAL A 258 17.77 -32.69 27.03
CA VAL A 258 18.68 -33.15 25.99
C VAL A 258 20.08 -32.61 26.25
N GLU A 259 21.01 -33.51 26.53
CA GLU A 259 22.39 -33.19 26.91
C GLU A 259 23.43 -34.03 26.14
N GLY A 260 24.70 -33.94 26.53
CA GLY A 260 25.78 -34.66 25.86
C GLY A 260 26.13 -34.07 24.49
N THR A 261 26.31 -34.93 23.48
CA THR A 261 26.68 -34.53 22.11
C THR A 261 25.72 -33.47 21.57
N ASN A 262 26.25 -32.38 21.01
CA ASN A 262 25.46 -31.30 20.39
C ASN A 262 25.82 -31.19 18.90
N PRO A 263 25.22 -32.04 18.04
CA PRO A 263 25.49 -32.00 16.60
C PRO A 263 24.96 -30.70 15.96
N PRO A 264 25.45 -30.31 14.76
CA PRO A 264 24.93 -29.16 14.03
C PRO A 264 23.43 -29.21 13.74
N GLN A 265 22.91 -30.41 13.48
CA GLN A 265 21.52 -30.75 13.24
C GLN A 265 21.23 -32.08 13.93
N ASP A 266 19.99 -32.30 14.36
CA ASP A 266 19.62 -33.55 15.02
C ASP A 266 18.17 -33.94 14.72
N SER A 267 17.83 -35.20 14.99
CA SER A 267 16.46 -35.70 14.97
C SER A 267 16.23 -36.57 16.20
N TYR A 268 15.16 -36.26 16.94
CA TYR A 268 14.78 -36.96 18.15
C TYR A 268 13.60 -37.87 17.85
N THR A 269 13.76 -39.16 18.15
CA THR A 269 12.70 -40.15 18.01
C THR A 269 12.25 -40.61 19.39
N PHE A 270 10.94 -40.55 19.62
CA PHE A 270 10.28 -40.90 20.86
C PHE A 270 9.31 -42.05 20.57
N GLU A 271 9.38 -43.13 21.34
CA GLU A 271 8.45 -44.25 21.21
C GLU A 271 7.76 -44.54 22.54
N SER A 272 6.45 -44.71 22.52
CA SER A 272 5.70 -45.18 23.69
C SER A 272 4.44 -45.93 23.34
N LEU A 273 3.91 -46.69 24.29
CA LEU A 273 2.54 -47.22 24.20
C LEU A 273 1.54 -46.08 24.40
N ILE A 274 0.50 -46.04 23.57
CA ILE A 274 -0.59 -45.07 23.70
C ILE A 274 -1.94 -45.77 23.95
N PRO A 275 -2.89 -45.13 24.65
CA PRO A 275 -4.20 -45.72 24.90
C PRO A 275 -4.95 -46.05 23.60
N SER A 276 -5.64 -47.19 23.58
CA SER A 276 -6.54 -47.54 22.48
C SER A 276 -7.69 -46.54 22.37
N GLY A 277 -8.15 -46.27 21.15
CA GLY A 277 -9.23 -45.32 20.92
C GLY A 277 -8.91 -44.45 19.71
N THR A 278 -8.71 -43.16 19.93
CA THR A 278 -8.52 -42.19 18.84
C THR A 278 -7.42 -41.20 19.17
N PHE A 279 -6.46 -41.08 18.26
CA PHE A 279 -5.40 -40.09 18.30
C PHE A 279 -5.88 -38.80 17.62
N GLY A 280 -5.97 -37.72 18.39
CA GLY A 280 -6.46 -36.42 17.95
C GLY A 280 -5.38 -35.40 17.60
N GLY A 281 -4.14 -35.59 18.05
CA GLY A 281 -3.05 -34.65 17.82
C GLY A 281 -1.84 -34.90 18.74
N PHE A 282 -0.76 -34.19 18.48
CA PHE A 282 0.49 -34.22 19.24
C PHE A 282 0.85 -32.81 19.70
N ARG A 283 1.27 -32.64 20.95
CA ARG A 283 1.77 -31.36 21.47
C ARG A 283 3.22 -31.53 21.92
N LEU A 284 4.12 -30.79 21.28
CA LEU A 284 5.47 -30.57 21.76
C LEU A 284 5.48 -29.36 22.69
N GLU A 285 6.01 -29.53 23.89
CA GLU A 285 6.14 -28.47 24.89
C GLU A 285 7.62 -28.30 25.26
N LEU A 286 8.14 -27.10 25.02
CA LEU A 286 9.50 -26.70 25.31
C LEU A 286 9.48 -25.87 26.60
N LEU A 287 10.19 -26.37 27.61
CA LEU A 287 10.27 -25.76 28.92
C LEU A 287 11.60 -25.00 29.06
N PRO A 288 11.59 -23.76 29.56
CA PRO A 288 12.83 -23.03 29.82
C PRO A 288 13.53 -23.61 31.05
N THR A 289 14.86 -23.65 31.01
CA THR A 289 15.66 -24.14 32.14
C THR A 289 17.04 -23.49 32.19
N ASP A 290 17.52 -23.22 33.39
CA ASP A 290 18.86 -22.66 33.65
C ASP A 290 19.99 -23.60 33.17
N GLY A 291 19.68 -24.87 32.91
CA GLY A 291 20.62 -25.85 32.36
C GLY A 291 20.95 -25.66 30.86
N LEU A 292 20.23 -24.78 30.16
CA LEU A 292 20.42 -24.50 28.74
C LEU A 292 20.97 -23.08 28.51
N PRO A 293 21.66 -22.83 27.37
CA PRO A 293 22.14 -21.50 27.02
C PRO A 293 21.08 -20.41 27.19
N GLY A 294 21.42 -19.40 28.00
CA GLY A 294 20.55 -18.24 28.27
C GLY A 294 19.33 -18.53 29.15
N GLY A 295 19.28 -19.66 29.86
CA GLY A 295 18.09 -20.09 30.59
C GLY A 295 16.92 -20.46 29.66
N GLY A 296 17.23 -20.74 28.39
CA GLY A 296 16.28 -20.83 27.29
C GLY A 296 15.80 -22.26 27.01
N PHE A 297 15.52 -22.53 25.75
CA PHE A 297 14.80 -23.73 25.28
C PHE A 297 15.66 -24.64 24.39
N GLY A 298 16.73 -24.10 23.81
CA GLY A 298 17.53 -24.75 22.79
C GLY A 298 19.00 -24.84 23.16
N ARG A 299 19.71 -25.72 22.45
CA ARG A 299 21.11 -26.06 22.74
C ARG A 299 22.12 -25.15 22.03
N GLY A 300 21.65 -24.23 21.20
CA GLY A 300 22.47 -23.23 20.53
C GLY A 300 22.83 -22.08 21.46
N GLY A 301 23.93 -21.35 21.19
CA GLY A 301 24.42 -20.29 22.08
C GLY A 301 23.43 -19.13 22.33
N ASN A 302 22.41 -18.99 21.48
CA ASN A 302 21.34 -18.01 21.63
C ASN A 302 20.01 -18.61 22.13
N GLY A 303 19.99 -19.87 22.57
CA GLY A 303 18.82 -20.52 23.16
C GLY A 303 17.65 -20.79 22.20
N ASN A 304 17.79 -20.47 20.91
CA ASN A 304 16.73 -20.67 19.92
C ASN A 304 16.58 -22.13 19.50
N VAL A 305 15.36 -22.51 19.14
CA VAL A 305 15.01 -23.84 18.63
C VAL A 305 14.32 -23.67 17.28
N VAL A 306 14.67 -24.54 16.32
CA VAL A 306 14.00 -24.62 15.04
C VAL A 306 13.56 -26.06 14.80
N VAL A 307 12.27 -26.33 14.96
CA VAL A 307 11.66 -27.60 14.59
C VAL A 307 11.34 -27.54 13.10
N THR A 308 12.05 -28.31 12.28
CA THR A 308 11.85 -28.30 10.82
C THR A 308 10.73 -29.24 10.39
N ARG A 309 10.51 -30.32 11.14
CA ARG A 309 9.46 -31.31 10.82
C ARG A 309 9.09 -32.13 12.05
N VAL A 310 7.82 -32.52 12.14
CA VAL A 310 7.36 -33.56 13.06
C VAL A 310 6.67 -34.64 12.25
N GLU A 311 7.11 -35.87 12.44
CA GLU A 311 6.58 -37.07 11.81
C GLU A 311 6.05 -37.97 12.91
N ALA A 312 4.91 -38.63 12.68
CA ALA A 312 4.38 -39.58 13.65
C ALA A 312 3.75 -40.77 12.93
N GLU A 313 3.86 -41.95 13.53
CA GLU A 313 3.25 -43.17 13.04
C GLU A 313 2.77 -44.04 14.21
N ILE A 314 1.68 -44.78 13.98
CA ILE A 314 1.11 -45.72 14.93
C ILE A 314 1.46 -47.12 14.49
N ASP A 315 2.25 -47.81 15.32
CA ASP A 315 2.69 -49.17 15.12
C ASP A 315 1.79 -50.14 15.90
N PRO A 316 0.93 -50.92 15.21
CA PRO A 316 0.13 -51.95 15.87
C PRO A 316 1.02 -53.10 16.39
N PRO A 317 0.59 -53.85 17.41
CA PRO A 317 1.35 -55.00 17.90
C PRO A 317 1.44 -56.12 16.83
N GLY A 318 2.58 -56.82 16.78
CA GLY A 318 2.84 -57.92 15.84
C GLY A 318 3.37 -57.46 14.47
N ASP A 319 3.14 -58.25 13.41
CA ASP A 319 3.58 -57.93 12.03
C ASP A 319 2.61 -56.96 11.30
N GLY A 320 1.87 -56.15 12.06
CA GLY A 320 0.94 -55.19 11.49
C GLY A 320 1.68 -54.04 10.80
N LYS A 321 1.11 -53.52 9.71
CA LYS A 321 1.70 -52.40 8.97
C LYS A 321 1.52 -51.10 9.76
N SER A 322 2.61 -50.33 9.92
CA SER A 322 2.59 -49.00 10.51
C SER A 322 1.60 -48.06 9.81
N ILE A 323 0.92 -47.23 10.61
CA ILE A 323 -0.09 -46.26 10.17
C ILE A 323 0.52 -44.86 10.27
N PRO A 324 0.97 -44.24 9.17
CA PRO A 324 1.54 -42.91 9.21
C PRO A 324 0.46 -41.86 9.50
N ILE A 325 0.78 -40.91 10.38
CA ILE A 325 -0.09 -39.78 10.73
C ILE A 325 0.29 -38.59 9.86
N ARG A 326 -0.66 -38.15 9.03
CA ARG A 326 -0.51 -36.91 8.24
C ARG A 326 -1.09 -35.73 9.01
N PHE A 327 -0.23 -34.91 9.58
CA PHE A 327 -0.61 -33.61 10.15
C PHE A 327 -0.97 -32.62 9.03
N VAL A 328 -2.05 -31.86 9.22
CA VAL A 328 -2.50 -30.84 8.26
C VAL A 328 -2.70 -29.46 8.89
N ARG A 329 -2.64 -29.38 10.22
CA ARG A 329 -2.72 -28.13 10.97
C ARG A 329 -1.67 -28.13 12.06
N ALA A 330 -1.04 -26.97 12.27
CA ALA A 330 -0.10 -26.74 13.34
C ALA A 330 -0.39 -25.37 13.96
N ASP A 331 -0.55 -25.34 15.29
CA ASP A 331 -0.76 -24.15 16.09
C ASP A 331 0.35 -24.02 17.12
N ALA A 332 0.73 -22.81 17.49
CA ALA A 332 1.74 -22.58 18.52
C ALA A 332 1.38 -21.40 19.42
N THR A 333 1.84 -21.45 20.67
CA THR A 333 1.68 -20.33 21.62
C THR A 333 2.53 -19.12 21.24
N TYR A 334 3.56 -19.32 20.41
CA TYR A 334 4.41 -18.27 19.86
C TYR A 334 5.03 -18.74 18.55
N SER A 335 5.36 -17.80 17.65
CA SER A 335 6.20 -18.07 16.48
C SER A 335 7.06 -16.87 16.18
N GLN A 336 8.35 -17.10 15.94
CA GLN A 336 9.24 -16.08 15.40
C GLN A 336 8.73 -15.64 14.01
N LYS A 337 8.86 -14.35 13.70
CA LYS A 337 8.47 -13.81 12.38
C LYS A 337 9.14 -14.60 11.26
N SER A 338 8.37 -15.04 10.27
CA SER A 338 8.81 -15.90 9.16
C SER A 338 9.13 -17.35 9.53
N TRP A 339 8.82 -17.79 10.75
CA TRP A 339 8.98 -19.17 11.23
C TRP A 339 7.69 -19.65 11.94
N GLU A 340 6.56 -19.42 11.27
CA GLU A 340 5.23 -19.75 11.75
C GLU A 340 5.02 -21.27 11.90
N ALA A 341 4.25 -21.70 12.91
CA ALA A 341 3.98 -23.13 13.21
C ALA A 341 3.63 -23.99 11.98
N ALA A 342 2.82 -23.45 11.06
CA ALA A 342 2.39 -24.13 9.83
C ALA A 342 3.56 -24.57 8.93
N LYS A 343 4.74 -23.92 9.04
CA LYS A 343 5.92 -24.26 8.23
C LYS A 343 6.53 -25.62 8.56
N VAL A 344 6.27 -26.15 9.76
CA VAL A 344 6.64 -27.54 10.13
C VAL A 344 5.98 -28.57 9.21
N LEU A 345 4.83 -28.23 8.61
CA LEU A 345 4.06 -29.11 7.74
C LEU A 345 4.55 -29.08 6.28
N SER A 346 5.38 -28.12 5.88
CA SER A 346 5.69 -27.90 4.46
C SER A 346 6.64 -28.94 3.87
N GLY A 347 7.47 -29.55 4.72
CA GLY A 347 8.53 -30.49 4.31
C GLY A 347 9.63 -29.85 3.46
N LYS A 348 9.64 -28.53 3.30
CA LYS A 348 10.65 -27.80 2.51
C LYS A 348 11.91 -27.57 3.34
N LYS A 349 13.08 -27.75 2.71
CA LYS A 349 14.36 -27.46 3.34
C LYS A 349 14.45 -25.97 3.69
N GLY A 350 14.85 -25.68 4.93
CA GLY A 350 15.00 -24.30 5.43
C GLY A 350 13.71 -23.67 5.96
N GLU A 351 12.58 -24.39 5.96
CA GLU A 351 11.36 -23.99 6.64
C GLU A 351 11.19 -24.78 7.96
N GLY A 352 10.45 -24.20 8.89
CA GLY A 352 10.19 -24.78 10.20
C GLY A 352 9.52 -23.79 11.14
N TRP A 353 9.29 -24.23 12.38
CA TRP A 353 8.81 -23.39 13.48
C TRP A 353 9.97 -22.99 14.38
N ALA A 354 10.04 -21.71 14.73
CA ALA A 354 11.07 -21.18 15.63
C ALA A 354 10.46 -20.30 16.72
N ILE A 355 11.14 -20.28 17.88
CA ILE A 355 10.59 -19.72 19.12
C ILE A 355 11.29 -18.46 19.63
N ASP A 356 12.30 -17.99 18.91
CA ASP A 356 13.05 -16.78 19.22
C ASP A 356 13.71 -16.78 20.61
N GLY A 357 14.34 -17.90 20.97
CA GLY A 357 14.80 -18.20 22.34
C GLY A 357 15.89 -17.28 22.93
N HIS A 358 16.33 -16.24 22.22
CA HIS A 358 17.28 -15.23 22.71
C HIS A 358 16.59 -14.02 23.35
N ASN A 359 15.26 -13.91 23.22
CA ASN A 359 14.50 -12.83 23.81
C ASN A 359 14.18 -13.13 25.29
N GLN A 360 14.86 -12.42 26.20
CA GLN A 360 14.73 -12.61 27.65
C GLN A 360 13.35 -12.25 28.20
N ASP A 361 12.54 -11.51 27.44
CA ASP A 361 11.18 -11.16 27.85
C ASP A 361 10.17 -12.31 27.63
N ILE A 362 10.60 -13.45 27.04
CA ILE A 362 9.71 -14.56 26.66
C ILE A 362 10.06 -15.88 27.39
N THR A 363 10.12 -15.86 28.72
CA THR A 363 10.44 -17.03 29.58
C THR A 363 9.27 -17.99 29.86
N GLN A 364 8.19 -17.93 29.07
CA GLN A 364 7.03 -18.84 29.23
C GLN A 364 7.20 -20.09 28.36
N PRO A 365 6.71 -21.27 28.82
CA PRO A 365 6.68 -22.50 28.01
C PRO A 365 6.19 -22.27 26.59
N ARG A 366 6.87 -22.88 25.62
CA ARG A 366 6.52 -22.78 24.20
C ARG A 366 5.91 -24.08 23.73
N GLN A 367 4.72 -24.00 23.15
CA GLN A 367 3.97 -25.18 22.73
C GLN A 367 3.77 -25.15 21.21
N LEU A 368 3.94 -26.30 20.58
CA LEU A 368 3.58 -26.57 19.18
C LEU A 368 2.63 -27.76 19.18
N ALA A 369 1.39 -27.53 18.76
CA ALA A 369 0.38 -28.57 18.61
C ALA A 369 0.16 -28.90 17.13
N LEU A 370 0.19 -30.18 16.78
CA LEU A 370 -0.04 -30.69 15.43
C LEU A 370 -1.28 -31.58 15.39
N PHE A 371 -2.12 -31.37 14.39
CA PHE A 371 -3.40 -32.05 14.26
C PHE A 371 -3.52 -32.77 12.90
N PRO A 372 -3.95 -34.04 12.88
CA PRO A 372 -4.26 -34.74 11.66
C PRO A 372 -5.55 -34.19 11.03
N GLU A 373 -5.75 -34.46 9.74
CA GLU A 373 -6.98 -34.03 9.05
C GLU A 373 -8.23 -34.67 9.65
N LYS A 374 -8.10 -35.91 10.10
CA LYS A 374 -9.13 -36.67 10.79
C LYS A 374 -8.49 -37.44 11.94
N PRO A 375 -9.24 -37.65 13.04
CA PRO A 375 -8.74 -38.46 14.14
C PRO A 375 -8.36 -39.88 13.68
N VAL A 376 -7.23 -40.40 14.15
CA VAL A 376 -6.69 -41.71 13.72
C VAL A 376 -7.06 -42.78 14.74
N VAL A 377 -7.58 -43.92 14.30
CA VAL A 377 -7.95 -45.02 15.20
C VAL A 377 -6.70 -45.70 15.74
N VAL A 378 -6.62 -45.87 17.06
CA VAL A 378 -5.49 -46.48 17.76
C VAL A 378 -5.88 -47.89 18.22
N PRO A 379 -5.26 -48.95 17.67
CA PRO A 379 -5.47 -50.33 18.12
C PRO A 379 -5.03 -50.54 19.59
N GLN A 380 -5.51 -51.62 20.21
CA GLN A 380 -4.99 -52.01 21.53
C GLN A 380 -3.50 -52.35 21.45
N ASN A 381 -2.74 -51.90 22.47
CA ASN A 381 -1.29 -52.12 22.61
C ASN A 381 -0.45 -51.59 21.43
N ALA A 382 -0.92 -50.57 20.72
CA ALA A 382 -0.15 -49.91 19.68
C ALA A 382 0.91 -48.96 20.28
N ARG A 383 2.03 -48.82 19.59
CA ARG A 383 3.07 -47.84 19.88
C ARG A 383 2.87 -46.61 19.01
N LEU A 384 3.11 -45.43 19.57
CA LEU A 384 3.28 -44.19 18.83
C LEU A 384 4.78 -43.93 18.71
N VAL A 385 5.25 -43.79 17.47
CA VAL A 385 6.61 -43.36 17.16
C VAL A 385 6.52 -41.92 16.64
N VAL A 386 7.18 -40.99 17.31
CA VAL A 386 7.24 -39.57 16.91
C VAL A 386 8.67 -39.20 16.63
N THR A 387 8.93 -38.62 15.46
CA THR A 387 10.24 -38.07 15.11
C THR A 387 10.16 -36.55 14.96
N VAL A 388 10.89 -35.83 15.80
CA VAL A 388 11.02 -34.36 15.78
C VAL A 388 12.37 -34.00 15.17
N ARG A 389 12.36 -33.35 14.01
CA ARG A 389 13.56 -32.97 13.27
C ARG A 389 13.97 -31.53 13.56
N HIS A 390 15.27 -31.34 13.75
CA HIS A 390 15.94 -30.06 13.94
C HIS A 390 17.02 -29.89 12.87
N GLU A 391 16.60 -29.91 11.61
CA GLU A 391 17.48 -29.92 10.43
C GLU A 391 17.58 -28.53 9.79
N SER A 392 17.60 -27.49 10.62
CA SER A 392 17.63 -26.10 10.13
C SER A 392 19.02 -25.73 9.60
N GLN A 393 19.10 -24.69 8.77
CA GLN A 393 20.40 -24.15 8.32
C GLN A 393 21.22 -23.53 9.46
N PHE A 394 20.62 -23.30 10.61
CA PHE A 394 21.28 -22.73 11.77
C PHE A 394 21.79 -23.83 12.69
N VAL A 395 23.10 -23.80 12.90
CA VAL A 395 23.84 -24.80 13.66
C VAL A 395 23.40 -24.77 15.13
N HIS A 396 23.10 -25.96 15.69
CA HIS A 396 22.69 -26.17 17.08
C HIS A 396 21.33 -25.58 17.48
N HIS A 397 20.47 -25.17 16.54
CA HIS A 397 19.07 -24.81 16.86
C HIS A 397 18.19 -26.05 17.08
N THR A 398 18.67 -26.95 17.93
CA THR A 398 18.00 -28.15 18.41
C THR A 398 17.31 -27.86 19.75
N SER A 399 16.17 -28.52 20.03
CA SER A 399 15.54 -28.44 21.36
C SER A 399 16.46 -29.05 22.41
N GLY A 400 16.52 -28.40 23.58
CA GLY A 400 17.34 -28.82 24.71
C GLY A 400 16.59 -29.61 25.76
#